data_AF-A0A1G3HHG0-F1
#
_entry.id   AF-A0A1G3HHG0-F1
#
_cell.length_a   1.000
_cell.length_b   1.000
_cell.length_c   1.000
_cell.angle_alpha   90.00
_cell.angle_beta   90.00
_cell.angle_gamma   90.00
#
_symmetry.space_group_name_H-M   'P 1'
#
loop_
_entity.id
_entity.type
_entity.pdbx_description
1 polymer ?
#
loop_
_entity_poly.entity_id
_entity_poly.type
_entity_poly.pdbx_seq_one_letter_code
_entity_poly.pdbx_strand_id
1 'polypeptide(L)'
;MSKIFGFGEALPGYEVPVLNEREVRAAAGILFVFAMMTFANAWFMGNFRPTKIFVIAFLIDFTIRLFVNPKYSPSMILGRFAVRKQAPEWTGAPQKRFAWAIGWVLAVTMLWLIVINNVIGPINMLVCATCLTLMFFESAFGICIGCKIYNALPNRQAQHCAGGVCEVFTPHASQRVGAGGTAIVVLFLALIGVVGQQGFPATDAVAAVAPATAAPGADDRCTPPDFAVAMGHAEKWKLHNNCK
;
A
#
# COMPACT_ATOMS: atom_id res chain seq x y z
N MET A 1 8.36 33.19 7.19
CA MET A 1 9.53 32.42 6.72
C MET A 1 9.20 30.94 6.79
N SER A 2 9.25 30.23 5.67
CA SER A 2 9.11 28.77 5.66
C SER A 2 10.36 28.15 6.29
N LYS A 3 10.20 27.53 7.47
CA LYS A 3 11.27 26.75 8.10
C LYS A 3 11.61 25.57 7.19
N ILE A 4 12.90 25.40 6.87
CA ILE A 4 13.40 24.29 6.04
C ILE A 4 13.10 22.95 6.72
N PHE A 5 13.20 22.91 8.05
CA PHE A 5 12.78 21.79 8.89
C PHE A 5 11.43 22.08 9.54
N GLY A 6 10.44 21.25 9.26
CA GLY A 6 9.09 21.40 9.80
C GLY A 6 8.15 20.31 9.29
N PHE A 7 7.11 20.01 10.06
CA PHE A 7 6.12 19.00 9.71
C PHE A 7 4.72 19.60 9.75
N GLY A 8 4.13 19.76 8.57
CA GLY A 8 2.84 20.45 8.41
C GLY A 8 2.96 21.97 8.25
N GLU A 9 1.83 22.60 7.97
CA GLU A 9 1.65 24.04 7.85
C GLU A 9 0.97 24.57 9.12
N ALA A 10 1.49 25.66 9.66
CA ALA A 10 0.85 26.37 10.77
C ALA A 10 -0.12 27.40 10.20
N LEU A 11 -1.42 27.16 10.38
CA LEU A 11 -2.49 28.03 9.91
C LEU A 11 -3.23 28.68 11.08
N PRO A 12 -3.62 29.95 10.97
CA PRO A 12 -4.44 30.59 12.00
C PRO A 12 -5.78 29.85 12.13
N GLY A 13 -6.19 29.58 13.36
CA GLY A 13 -7.41 28.81 13.67
C GLY A 13 -7.22 27.31 13.88
N TYR A 14 -6.00 26.79 13.77
CA TYR A 14 -5.66 25.41 14.08
C TYR A 14 -4.66 25.35 15.24
N GLU A 15 -4.92 24.50 16.24
CA GLU A 15 -4.06 24.34 17.42
C GLU A 15 -2.79 23.54 17.11
N VAL A 16 -2.88 22.64 16.13
CA VAL A 16 -1.77 21.79 15.67
C VAL A 16 -1.39 22.11 14.23
N PRO A 17 -0.15 21.84 13.80
CA PRO A 17 0.21 21.89 12.39
C PRO A 17 -0.70 20.98 11.59
N VAL A 18 -1.10 21.42 10.40
CA VAL A 18 -2.03 20.69 9.53
C VAL A 18 -1.41 20.37 8.17
N LEU A 19 -1.99 19.38 7.51
CA LEU A 19 -1.65 18.98 6.16
C LEU A 19 -2.92 18.96 5.32
N ASN A 20 -2.78 19.22 4.02
CA ASN A 20 -3.90 19.08 3.09
C ASN A 20 -4.12 17.60 2.77
N GLU A 21 -5.21 17.02 3.27
CA GLU A 21 -5.58 15.62 3.12
C GLU A 21 -5.66 15.20 1.66
N ARG A 22 -6.13 16.09 0.78
CA ARG A 22 -6.22 15.81 -0.66
C ARG A 22 -4.85 15.59 -1.29
N GLU A 23 -3.84 16.35 -0.85
CA GLU A 23 -2.44 16.17 -1.29
C GLU A 23 -1.90 14.82 -0.80
N VAL A 24 -2.17 14.50 0.47
CA VAL A 24 -1.75 13.24 1.10
C VAL A 24 -2.35 12.03 0.38
N ARG A 25 -3.65 12.06 0.10
CA ARG A 25 -4.36 10.99 -0.61
C ARG A 25 -3.88 10.84 -2.05
N ALA A 26 -3.66 11.96 -2.75
CA ALA A 26 -3.09 11.94 -4.10
C ALA A 26 -1.67 11.34 -4.12
N ALA A 27 -0.82 11.73 -3.16
CA ALA A 27 0.52 11.17 -3.01
C ALA A 27 0.47 9.66 -2.71
N ALA A 28 -0.42 9.21 -1.83
CA ALA A 28 -0.64 7.80 -1.54
C ALA A 28 -1.09 7.01 -2.77
N GLY A 29 -2.00 7.56 -3.57
CA GLY A 29 -2.46 6.95 -4.83
C GLY A 29 -1.36 6.82 -5.87
N ILE A 30 -0.52 7.86 -6.04
CA ILE A 30 0.62 7.82 -6.97
C ILE A 30 1.61 6.73 -6.56
N LEU A 31 1.98 6.69 -5.28
CA LEU A 31 2.90 5.67 -4.76
C LEU A 31 2.29 4.27 -4.84
N PHE A 32 0.99 4.13 -4.58
CA PHE A 32 0.25 2.87 -4.73
C PHE A 32 0.33 2.33 -6.16
N VAL A 33 0.14 3.18 -7.17
CA VAL A 33 0.21 2.75 -8.59
C VAL A 33 1.59 2.18 -8.92
N PHE A 34 2.67 2.90 -8.60
CA PHE A 34 4.03 2.41 -8.86
C PHE A 34 4.38 1.17 -8.02
N ALA A 35 3.95 1.14 -6.75
CA ALA A 35 4.14 -0.01 -5.89
C ALA A 35 3.42 -1.25 -6.46
N MET A 36 2.17 -1.10 -6.92
CA MET A 36 1.38 -2.19 -7.50
C MET A 36 1.99 -2.67 -8.81
N MET A 37 2.42 -1.76 -9.69
CA MET A 37 3.08 -2.11 -10.95
C MET A 37 4.37 -2.90 -10.73
N THR A 38 5.23 -2.43 -9.83
CA THR A 38 6.51 -3.11 -9.54
C THR A 38 6.30 -4.44 -8.80
N PHE A 39 5.32 -4.51 -7.89
CA PHE A 39 4.92 -5.75 -7.24
C PHE A 39 4.39 -6.78 -8.24
N ALA A 40 3.48 -6.38 -9.14
CA ALA A 40 2.96 -7.24 -10.18
C ALA A 40 4.08 -7.73 -11.12
N ASN A 41 5.01 -6.85 -11.48
CA ASN A 41 6.17 -7.23 -12.30
C ASN A 41 7.04 -8.28 -11.60
N ALA A 42 7.34 -8.11 -10.31
CA ALA A 42 8.06 -9.11 -9.53
C ALA A 42 7.28 -10.44 -9.42
N TRP A 43 5.96 -10.38 -9.20
CA TRP A 43 5.13 -11.57 -9.02
C TRP A 43 5.00 -12.43 -10.28
N PHE A 44 4.75 -11.80 -11.43
CA PHE A 44 4.50 -12.48 -12.69
C PHE A 44 5.78 -12.77 -13.48
N MET A 45 6.71 -11.82 -13.53
CA MET A 45 7.93 -11.93 -14.36
C MET A 45 9.16 -12.41 -13.58
N GLY A 46 9.09 -12.47 -12.24
CA GLY A 46 10.26 -12.75 -11.40
C GLY A 46 11.34 -11.66 -11.45
N ASN A 47 11.05 -10.49 -12.05
CA ASN A 47 12.02 -9.41 -12.18
C ASN A 47 11.91 -8.46 -10.98
N PHE A 48 12.85 -8.57 -10.04
CA PHE A 48 12.89 -7.75 -8.84
C PHE A 48 13.59 -6.40 -9.02
N ARG A 49 14.19 -6.13 -10.20
CA ARG A 49 14.94 -4.89 -10.44
C ARG A 49 14.05 -3.64 -10.31
N PRO A 50 12.83 -3.59 -10.89
CA PRO A 50 11.93 -2.45 -10.70
C PRO A 50 11.52 -2.26 -9.24
N THR A 51 11.26 -3.36 -8.52
CA THR A 51 10.90 -3.33 -7.10
C THR A 51 12.03 -2.75 -6.25
N LYS A 52 13.28 -3.14 -6.49
CA LYS A 52 14.44 -2.60 -5.78
C LYS A 52 14.59 -1.09 -5.97
N ILE A 53 14.46 -0.62 -7.21
CA ILE A 53 14.52 0.81 -7.54
C ILE A 53 13.40 1.57 -6.83
N PHE A 54 12.18 1.02 -6.88
CA PHE A 54 11.03 1.63 -6.23
C PHE A 54 11.19 1.70 -4.71
N VAL A 55 11.66 0.63 -4.05
CA VAL A 55 11.88 0.63 -2.59
C VAL A 55 12.89 1.70 -2.17
N ILE A 56 13.96 1.90 -2.93
CA ILE A 56 14.95 2.97 -2.67
C ILE A 56 14.29 4.35 -2.82
N ALA A 57 13.60 4.59 -3.92
CA ALA A 57 12.92 5.87 -4.18
C ALA A 57 11.84 6.16 -3.12
N PHE A 58 11.07 5.13 -2.74
CA PHE A 58 10.03 5.19 -1.72
C PHE A 58 10.61 5.53 -0.34
N LEU A 59 11.72 4.90 0.04
CA LEU A 59 12.41 5.20 1.28
C LEU A 59 12.95 6.64 1.31
N ILE A 60 13.54 7.11 0.22
CA ILE A 60 14.01 8.50 0.10
C ILE A 60 12.84 9.47 0.26
N ASP A 61 11.72 9.22 -0.44
CA ASP A 61 10.53 10.06 -0.36
C ASP A 61 9.99 10.16 1.08
N PHE A 62 9.84 9.03 1.78
CA PHE A 62 9.36 9.01 3.17
C PHE A 62 10.36 9.62 4.15
N THR A 63 11.66 9.48 3.90
CA THR A 63 12.72 10.09 4.72
C THR A 63 12.66 11.61 4.61
N ILE A 64 12.56 12.16 3.41
CA ILE A 64 12.38 13.61 3.19
C ILE A 64 11.10 14.07 3.88
N ARG A 65 10.01 13.32 3.72
CA ARG A 65 8.70 13.64 4.27
C ARG A 65 8.70 13.69 5.80
N LEU A 66 9.37 12.76 6.47
CA LEU A 66 9.32 12.60 7.92
C LEU A 66 10.35 13.46 8.67
N PHE A 67 11.55 13.62 8.11
CA PHE A 67 12.69 14.24 8.80
C PHE A 67 13.03 15.65 8.29
N VAL A 68 12.73 15.97 7.03
CA VAL A 68 13.02 17.31 6.46
C VAL A 68 11.75 18.15 6.47
N ASN A 69 10.87 17.92 5.49
CA ASN A 69 9.59 18.58 5.39
C ASN A 69 8.70 17.87 4.34
N PRO A 70 7.42 17.58 4.65
CA PRO A 70 6.47 17.02 3.69
C PRO A 70 6.34 17.86 2.40
N LYS A 71 6.57 19.17 2.49
CA LYS A 71 6.55 20.09 1.35
C LYS A 71 7.56 19.75 0.25
N TYR A 72 8.67 19.07 0.58
CA TYR A 72 9.74 18.73 -0.35
C TYR A 72 9.69 17.27 -0.82
N SER A 73 8.78 16.45 -0.30
CA SER A 73 8.62 15.06 -0.73
C SER A 73 8.14 15.02 -2.19
N PRO A 74 8.86 14.32 -3.10
CA PRO A 74 8.49 14.26 -4.52
C PRO A 74 7.05 13.84 -4.75
N SER A 75 6.58 12.82 -4.03
CA SER A 75 5.19 12.35 -4.16
C SER A 75 4.16 13.36 -3.63
N MET A 76 4.48 14.11 -2.57
CA MET A 76 3.63 15.21 -2.08
C MET A 76 3.57 16.37 -3.08
N ILE A 77 4.69 16.71 -3.73
CA ILE A 77 4.74 17.72 -4.79
C ILE A 77 3.86 17.31 -5.97
N LEU A 78 3.96 16.05 -6.42
CA LEU A 78 3.10 15.51 -7.46
C LEU A 78 1.62 15.49 -7.04
N GLY A 79 1.35 15.08 -5.80
CA GLY A 79 0.00 15.10 -5.24
C GLY A 79 -0.60 16.50 -5.23
N ARG A 80 0.16 17.50 -4.78
CA ARG A 80 -0.23 18.91 -4.80
C ARG A 80 -0.49 19.41 -6.21
N PHE A 81 0.37 19.05 -7.16
CA PHE A 81 0.16 19.43 -8.56
C PHE A 81 -1.18 18.88 -9.10
N ALA A 82 -1.52 17.63 -8.75
CA ALA A 82 -2.77 16.98 -9.17
C ALA A 82 -4.02 17.64 -8.55
N VAL A 83 -3.98 18.02 -7.26
CA VAL A 83 -5.16 18.55 -6.54
C VAL A 83 -5.19 20.08 -6.38
N ARG A 84 -4.29 20.84 -7.01
CA ARG A 84 -4.12 22.30 -6.82
C ARG A 84 -5.35 23.18 -7.05
N LYS A 85 -6.37 22.69 -7.75
CA LYS A 85 -7.63 23.43 -8.02
C LYS A 85 -8.80 22.96 -7.14
N GLN A 86 -8.54 22.18 -6.10
CA GLN A 86 -9.55 21.70 -5.16
C GLN A 86 -9.46 22.49 -3.86
N ALA A 87 -10.60 22.66 -3.18
CA ALA A 87 -10.60 23.25 -1.84
C ALA A 87 -9.77 22.37 -0.88
N PRO A 88 -8.82 22.93 -0.12
CA PRO A 88 -7.99 22.14 0.79
C PRO A 88 -8.84 21.56 1.92
N GLU A 89 -8.47 20.36 2.35
CA GLU A 89 -9.07 19.70 3.51
C GLU A 89 -7.96 19.54 4.54
N TRP A 90 -8.07 20.23 5.67
CA TRP A 90 -6.99 20.29 6.65
C TRP A 90 -7.11 19.17 7.68
N THR A 91 -6.05 18.37 7.81
CA THR A 91 -5.97 17.31 8.80
C THR A 91 -4.75 17.47 9.69
N GLY A 92 -4.87 17.05 10.96
CA GLY A 92 -3.79 17.17 11.93
C GLY A 92 -2.53 16.43 11.48
N ALA A 93 -1.40 17.14 11.47
CA ALA A 93 -0.13 16.59 11.09
C ALA A 93 0.42 15.54 12.10
N PRO A 94 0.24 15.66 13.44
CA PRO A 94 0.80 14.69 14.39
C PRO A 94 0.38 13.23 14.13
N GLN A 95 -0.91 12.98 13.86
CA GLN A 95 -1.39 11.62 13.56
C GLN A 95 -0.87 11.09 12.20
N LYS A 96 -0.70 11.96 11.20
CA LYS A 96 -0.12 11.58 9.90
C LYS A 96 1.36 11.27 10.02
N ARG A 97 2.09 12.01 10.88
CA ARG A 97 3.49 11.74 11.19
C ARG A 97 3.68 10.33 11.75
N PHE A 98 2.81 9.92 12.67
CA PHE A 98 2.82 8.56 13.22
C PHE A 98 2.55 7.51 12.14
N ALA A 99 1.51 7.70 11.32
CA ALA A 99 1.19 6.78 10.23
C ALA A 99 2.35 6.65 9.22
N TRP A 100 3.01 7.76 8.87
CA TRP A 100 4.16 7.74 7.97
C TRP A 100 5.41 7.14 8.60
N ALA A 101 5.59 7.23 9.92
CA ALA A 101 6.66 6.52 10.62
C ALA A 101 6.50 4.99 10.49
N ILE A 102 5.27 4.47 10.60
CA ILE A 102 4.99 3.05 10.34
C ILE A 102 5.37 2.70 8.89
N GLY A 103 4.94 3.51 7.92
CA GLY A 103 5.30 3.32 6.51
C GLY A 103 6.81 3.34 6.26
N TRP A 104 7.55 4.21 6.95
CA TRP A 104 9.00 4.29 6.87
C TRP A 104 9.68 3.05 7.44
N VAL A 105 9.22 2.53 8.59
CA VAL A 105 9.74 1.27 9.16
C VAL A 105 9.52 0.09 8.22
N LEU A 106 8.34 0.02 7.58
CA LEU A 106 8.06 -0.99 6.57
C LEU A 106 9.00 -0.83 5.36
N ALA A 107 9.25 0.40 4.89
CA ALA A 107 10.19 0.67 3.80
C ALA A 107 11.62 0.24 4.12
N VAL A 108 12.11 0.51 5.33
CA VAL A 108 13.44 0.09 5.79
C VAL A 108 13.53 -1.44 5.85
N THR A 109 12.50 -2.09 6.38
CA THR A 109 12.42 -3.56 6.41
C THR A 109 12.48 -4.14 4.98
N MET A 110 11.79 -3.53 4.03
CA MET A 110 11.80 -3.98 2.63
C MET A 110 13.15 -3.75 1.95
N LEU A 111 13.81 -2.62 2.22
CA LEU A 111 15.17 -2.38 1.75
C LEU A 111 16.12 -3.47 2.27
N TRP A 112 16.04 -3.77 3.57
CA TRP A 112 16.85 -4.79 4.20
C TRP A 112 16.63 -6.18 3.60
N LEU A 113 15.38 -6.59 3.39
CA LEU A 113 15.04 -7.90 2.86
C LEU A 113 15.38 -8.04 1.36
N ILE A 114 14.89 -7.14 0.51
CA ILE A 114 14.99 -7.28 -0.96
C ILE A 114 16.32 -6.76 -1.49
N VAL A 115 16.79 -5.60 -1.03
CA VAL A 115 17.94 -4.92 -1.63
C VAL A 115 19.25 -5.44 -1.07
N ILE A 116 19.35 -5.56 0.26
CA ILE A 116 20.58 -5.97 0.93
C ILE A 116 20.72 -7.50 0.94
N ASN A 117 19.74 -8.21 1.49
CA ASN A 117 19.84 -9.66 1.66
C ASN A 117 19.38 -10.47 0.43
N ASN A 118 18.77 -9.82 -0.58
CA ASN A 118 18.20 -10.49 -1.75
C ASN A 118 17.24 -11.64 -1.40
N VAL A 119 16.56 -11.55 -0.25
CA VAL A 119 15.65 -12.59 0.22
C VAL A 119 14.30 -12.41 -0.47
N ILE A 120 13.94 -13.41 -1.26
CA ILE A 120 12.70 -13.45 -2.01
C ILE A 120 11.85 -14.56 -1.39
N GLY A 121 10.97 -14.18 -0.47
CA GLY A 121 10.18 -15.12 0.32
C GLY A 121 8.80 -14.61 0.73
N PRO A 122 8.00 -15.44 1.42
CA PRO A 122 6.63 -15.13 1.81
C PRO A 122 6.51 -13.88 2.70
N ILE A 123 7.49 -13.67 3.58
CA ILE A 123 7.53 -12.50 4.47
C ILE A 123 7.57 -11.21 3.65
N ASN A 124 8.38 -11.17 2.60
CA ASN A 124 8.47 -10.01 1.71
C ASN A 124 7.12 -9.73 1.03
N MET A 125 6.44 -10.78 0.57
CA MET A 125 5.11 -10.65 -0.05
C MET A 125 4.06 -10.12 0.93
N LEU A 126 4.08 -10.59 2.18
CA LEU A 126 3.19 -10.10 3.24
C LEU A 126 3.44 -8.63 3.58
N VAL A 127 4.70 -8.22 3.70
CA VAL A 127 5.05 -6.81 3.97
C VAL A 127 4.64 -5.93 2.78
N CYS A 128 4.93 -6.34 1.54
CA CYS A 128 4.47 -5.67 0.31
C CYS A 128 2.94 -5.50 0.30
N ALA A 129 2.20 -6.60 0.51
CA ALA A 129 0.75 -6.60 0.48
C ALA A 129 0.18 -5.67 1.56
N THR A 130 0.75 -5.70 2.77
CA THR A 130 0.35 -4.82 3.87
C THR A 130 0.55 -3.35 3.48
N CYS A 131 1.72 -2.97 2.94
CA CYS A 131 1.97 -1.61 2.47
C CYS A 131 0.98 -1.17 1.38
N LEU A 132 0.73 -2.04 0.39
CA LEU A 132 -0.21 -1.77 -0.70
C LEU A 132 -1.62 -1.56 -0.17
N THR A 133 -2.07 -2.40 0.76
CA THR A 133 -3.38 -2.26 1.41
C THR A 133 -3.47 -0.94 2.17
N LEU A 134 -2.47 -0.59 2.99
CA LEU A 134 -2.47 0.67 3.74
C LEU A 134 -2.56 1.90 2.80
N MET A 135 -1.79 1.93 1.71
CA MET A 135 -1.87 3.02 0.72
C MET A 135 -3.19 3.05 -0.04
N PHE A 136 -3.72 1.88 -0.40
CA PHE A 136 -5.00 1.78 -1.09
C PHE A 136 -6.13 2.34 -0.24
N PHE A 137 -6.18 2.00 1.05
CA PHE A 137 -7.19 2.53 1.96
C PHE A 137 -7.11 4.05 2.13
N GLU A 138 -5.88 4.58 2.24
CA GLU A 138 -5.64 6.02 2.30
C GLU A 138 -6.11 6.71 1.00
N SER A 139 -5.69 6.19 -0.16
CA SER A 139 -5.99 6.79 -1.46
C SER A 139 -7.47 6.67 -1.82
N ALA A 140 -8.00 5.44 -1.87
CA ALA A 140 -9.33 5.15 -2.38
C ALA A 140 -10.44 5.57 -1.41
N PHE A 141 -10.34 5.17 -0.13
CA PHE A 141 -11.39 5.41 0.85
C PHE A 141 -11.17 6.68 1.68
N GLY A 142 -9.97 7.27 1.67
CA GLY A 142 -9.63 8.36 2.60
C GLY A 142 -9.52 7.87 4.04
N ILE A 143 -9.24 6.58 4.25
CA ILE A 143 -9.17 5.96 5.57
C ILE A 143 -7.71 5.68 5.93
N CYS A 144 -7.17 6.51 6.83
CA CYS A 144 -5.84 6.34 7.40
C CYS A 144 -5.86 5.33 8.55
N ILE A 145 -5.54 4.06 8.27
CA ILE A 145 -5.47 3.01 9.30
C ILE A 145 -4.44 3.36 10.38
N GLY A 146 -3.28 3.93 10.01
CA GLY A 146 -2.28 4.38 10.98
C GLY A 146 -2.80 5.49 11.91
N CYS A 147 -3.66 6.37 11.41
CA CYS A 147 -4.28 7.42 12.21
C CYS A 147 -5.36 6.86 13.15
N LYS A 148 -6.09 5.81 12.74
CA LYS A 148 -7.00 5.07 13.63
C LYS A 148 -6.24 4.42 14.78
N ILE A 149 -5.10 3.79 14.48
CA ILE A 149 -4.23 3.21 15.52
C ILE A 149 -3.76 4.32 16.47
N TYR A 150 -3.30 5.45 15.94
CA TYR A 150 -2.90 6.60 16.75
C TYR A 150 -3.99 7.06 17.73
N ASN A 151 -5.24 7.12 17.28
CA ASN A 151 -6.36 7.55 18.13
C ASN A 151 -6.81 6.48 19.14
N ALA A 152 -6.43 5.22 18.94
CA ALA A 152 -6.69 4.14 19.88
C ALA A 152 -5.64 4.06 21.01
N LEU A 153 -4.51 4.77 20.90
CA LEU A 153 -3.47 4.77 21.92
C LEU A 153 -3.85 5.65 23.13
N PRO A 154 -3.53 5.22 24.37
CA PRO A 154 -3.72 6.05 25.56
C PRO A 154 -2.98 7.39 25.43
N ASN A 155 -3.59 8.48 25.90
CA ASN A 155 -3.03 9.84 25.90
C ASN A 155 -2.74 10.43 24.50
N ARG A 156 -3.34 9.89 23.44
CA ARG A 156 -3.29 10.44 22.09
C ARG A 156 -4.71 10.67 21.61
N GLN A 157 -5.02 11.89 21.19
CA GLN A 157 -6.27 12.20 20.51
C GLN A 157 -5.94 12.83 19.16
N ALA A 158 -6.53 12.28 18.09
CA ALA A 158 -6.42 12.87 16.77
C ALA A 158 -7.29 14.14 16.71
N GLN A 159 -6.70 15.24 16.26
CA GLN A 159 -7.40 16.51 16.05
C GLN A 159 -7.52 16.78 14.55
N HIS A 160 -8.66 17.32 14.11
CA HIS A 160 -8.95 17.59 12.68
C HIS A 160 -8.76 16.33 11.83
N CYS A 161 -9.69 15.39 11.99
CA CYS A 161 -9.63 14.11 11.29
C CYS A 161 -10.13 14.25 9.84
N ALA A 162 -9.60 13.43 8.94
CA ALA A 162 -10.06 13.38 7.55
C ALA A 162 -11.58 13.17 7.51
N GLY A 163 -12.26 13.94 6.67
CA GLY A 163 -13.72 13.93 6.52
C GLY A 163 -14.49 14.42 7.75
N GLY A 164 -13.83 15.05 8.72
CA GLY A 164 -14.47 15.46 9.98
C GLY A 164 -14.90 14.28 10.85
N VAL A 165 -14.30 13.11 10.67
CA VAL A 165 -14.76 11.86 11.32
C VAL A 165 -14.65 11.91 12.86
N CYS A 166 -13.80 12.78 13.40
CA CYS A 166 -13.68 12.96 14.85
C CYS A 166 -14.78 13.88 15.41
N GLU A 167 -15.40 14.69 14.56
CA GLU A 167 -16.48 15.62 14.89
C GLU A 167 -17.87 15.09 14.50
N VAL A 168 -17.95 14.09 13.62
CA VAL A 168 -19.20 13.47 13.15
C VAL A 168 -19.63 12.32 14.07
N PHE A 169 -20.63 12.57 14.91
CA PHE A 169 -21.17 11.57 15.86
C PHE A 169 -22.42 10.83 15.34
N THR A 170 -23.14 11.40 14.37
CA THR A 170 -24.33 10.79 13.77
C THR A 170 -24.23 10.83 12.25
N PRO A 171 -24.32 9.67 11.56
CA PRO A 171 -24.28 9.64 10.11
C PRO A 171 -25.52 10.33 9.54
N HIS A 172 -25.30 11.13 8.48
CA HIS A 172 -26.37 11.78 7.75
C HIS A 172 -27.30 10.71 7.13
N ALA A 173 -28.58 11.02 6.92
CA ALA A 173 -29.56 10.05 6.42
C ALA A 173 -29.12 9.40 5.09
N SER A 174 -28.47 10.16 4.20
CA SER A 174 -27.91 9.67 2.93
C SER A 174 -26.74 8.70 3.07
N GLN A 175 -26.08 8.64 4.23
CA GLN A 175 -24.98 7.71 4.51
C GLN A 175 -25.48 6.38 5.09
N ARG A 176 -26.76 6.27 5.43
CA ARG A 176 -27.34 5.03 5.98
C ARG A 176 -27.56 4.03 4.85
N VAL A 177 -26.83 2.93 4.89
CA VAL A 177 -27.05 1.80 3.98
C VAL A 177 -28.14 0.92 4.58
N GLY A 178 -29.33 0.92 3.96
CA GLY A 178 -30.44 0.06 4.36
C GLY A 178 -30.29 -1.39 3.88
N ALA A 179 -31.20 -2.26 4.31
CA ALA A 179 -31.26 -3.66 3.87
C ALA A 179 -31.35 -3.79 2.34
N GLY A 180 -32.09 -2.90 1.67
CA GLY A 180 -32.19 -2.86 0.21
C GLY A 180 -30.86 -2.56 -0.49
N GLY A 181 -30.08 -1.59 0.00
CA GLY A 181 -28.75 -1.30 -0.56
C GLY A 181 -27.79 -2.47 -0.40
N THR A 182 -27.84 -3.13 0.76
CA THR A 182 -27.06 -4.34 1.03
C THR A 182 -27.46 -5.49 0.10
N ALA A 183 -28.77 -5.71 -0.10
CA ALA A 183 -29.29 -6.73 -1.01
C ALA A 183 -28.84 -6.51 -2.46
N ILE A 184 -28.83 -5.26 -2.95
CA ILE A 184 -28.35 -4.93 -4.30
C ILE A 184 -26.88 -5.33 -4.47
N VAL A 185 -26.02 -5.02 -3.51
CA VAL A 185 -24.59 -5.39 -3.57
C VAL A 185 -24.43 -6.92 -3.56
N VAL A 186 -25.16 -7.62 -2.69
CA VAL A 186 -25.12 -9.08 -2.62
C VAL A 186 -25.59 -9.71 -3.93
N LEU A 187 -26.70 -9.24 -4.50
CA LEU A 187 -27.22 -9.73 -5.77
C LEU A 187 -26.26 -9.45 -6.92
N PHE A 188 -25.63 -8.27 -6.96
CA PHE A 188 -24.63 -7.93 -7.97
C PHE A 188 -23.42 -8.87 -7.90
N LEU A 189 -22.88 -9.12 -6.71
CA LEU A 189 -21.77 -10.05 -6.51
C LEU A 189 -22.17 -11.49 -6.84
N ALA A 190 -23.38 -11.92 -6.46
CA ALA A 190 -23.90 -13.23 -6.81
C ALA A 190 -24.06 -13.39 -8.33
N LEU A 191 -24.58 -12.37 -9.02
CA LEU A 191 -24.71 -12.37 -10.48
C LEU A 191 -23.33 -12.46 -11.15
N ILE A 192 -22.35 -11.67 -10.71
CA ILE A 192 -20.96 -11.78 -11.21
C ILE A 192 -20.44 -13.20 -11.00
N GLY A 193 -20.66 -13.79 -9.82
CA GLY A 193 -20.25 -15.16 -9.53
C GLY A 193 -20.89 -16.17 -10.48
N VAL A 194 -22.21 -16.09 -10.69
CA VAL A 194 -22.96 -16.99 -11.58
C VAL A 194 -22.52 -16.82 -13.03
N VAL A 195 -22.43 -15.58 -13.53
CA VAL A 195 -21.96 -15.29 -14.90
C VAL A 195 -20.51 -15.73 -15.07
N GLY A 196 -19.66 -15.52 -14.07
CA GLY A 196 -18.27 -15.99 -14.06
C GLY A 196 -18.18 -17.51 -14.23
N GLN A 197 -19.00 -18.27 -13.48
CA GLN A 197 -19.00 -19.74 -13.52
C GLN A 197 -19.62 -20.30 -14.81
N GLN A 198 -20.68 -19.68 -15.33
CA GLN A 198 -21.46 -20.21 -16.46
C GLN A 198 -21.03 -19.67 -17.83
N GLY A 199 -20.57 -18.41 -17.89
CA GLY A 199 -20.17 -17.74 -19.14
C GLY A 199 -18.68 -17.87 -19.46
N PHE A 200 -17.85 -18.14 -18.46
CA PHE A 200 -16.40 -18.31 -18.60
C PHE A 200 -15.97 -19.59 -17.88
N PRO A 201 -16.33 -20.79 -18.40
CA PRO A 201 -15.83 -22.03 -17.84
C PRO A 201 -14.31 -21.91 -17.69
N ALA A 202 -13.78 -22.33 -16.54
CA ALA A 202 -12.35 -22.28 -16.28
C ALA A 202 -11.65 -22.91 -17.48
N THR A 203 -10.97 -22.09 -18.28
CA THR A 203 -10.04 -22.62 -19.26
C THR A 203 -9.08 -23.45 -18.44
N ASP A 204 -8.97 -24.74 -18.77
CA ASP A 204 -8.02 -25.64 -18.12
C ASP A 204 -6.72 -24.86 -17.92
N ALA A 205 -6.35 -24.70 -16.66
CA ALA A 205 -5.15 -23.99 -16.26
C ALA A 205 -4.05 -24.42 -17.24
N VAL A 206 -3.49 -23.45 -17.97
CA VAL A 206 -2.43 -23.66 -18.96
C VAL A 206 -1.57 -24.80 -18.46
N ALA A 207 -1.68 -25.94 -19.15
CA ALA A 207 -1.15 -27.21 -18.70
C ALA A 207 0.23 -26.98 -18.10
N ALA A 208 0.39 -27.42 -16.84
CA ALA A 208 1.68 -27.46 -16.19
C ALA A 208 2.69 -27.96 -17.22
N VAL A 209 3.60 -27.07 -17.64
CA VAL A 209 4.72 -27.47 -18.48
C VAL A 209 5.39 -28.60 -17.73
N ALA A 210 5.39 -29.79 -18.34
CA ALA A 210 5.97 -30.99 -17.77
C ALA A 210 7.35 -30.67 -17.19
N PRO A 211 7.73 -31.24 -16.03
CA PRO A 211 9.04 -30.98 -15.46
C PRO A 211 10.10 -31.36 -16.49
N ALA A 212 10.85 -30.37 -16.96
CA ALA A 212 12.07 -30.62 -17.71
C ALA A 212 12.93 -31.53 -16.83
N THR A 213 13.28 -32.68 -17.37
CA THR A 213 14.12 -33.70 -16.73
C THR A 213 15.33 -33.04 -16.10
N ALA A 214 15.51 -33.30 -14.81
CA ALA A 214 16.62 -32.80 -14.01
C ALA A 214 17.95 -33.04 -14.72
N ALA A 215 18.66 -31.95 -15.05
CA ALA A 215 20.08 -32.02 -15.36
C ALA A 215 20.85 -32.32 -14.07
N PRO A 216 21.81 -33.26 -14.07
CA PRO A 216 22.54 -33.63 -12.86
C PRO A 216 23.55 -32.53 -12.53
N GLY A 217 23.29 -31.81 -11.44
CA GLY A 217 24.21 -30.79 -10.90
C GLY A 217 23.53 -29.64 -10.16
N ALA A 218 22.42 -29.89 -9.45
CA ALA A 218 21.75 -28.84 -8.68
C ALA A 218 22.48 -28.63 -7.34
N ASP A 219 23.13 -27.47 -7.20
CA ASP A 219 23.50 -26.91 -5.91
C ASP A 219 22.28 -26.92 -4.97
N ASP A 220 22.47 -27.25 -3.68
CA ASP A 220 21.42 -27.27 -2.63
C ASP A 220 20.52 -26.01 -2.60
N ARG A 221 20.99 -24.90 -3.18
CA ARG A 221 20.27 -23.62 -3.29
C ARG A 221 19.04 -23.66 -4.19
N CYS A 222 18.95 -24.57 -5.15
CA CYS A 222 17.84 -24.61 -6.12
C CYS A 222 16.77 -25.67 -5.83
N THR A 223 16.86 -26.32 -4.68
CA THR A 223 15.80 -27.22 -4.18
C THR A 223 14.71 -26.36 -3.50
N PRO A 224 13.47 -26.34 -4.04
CA PRO A 224 12.39 -25.61 -3.40
C PRO A 224 12.06 -26.23 -2.03
N PRO A 225 11.86 -25.40 -0.99
CA PRO A 225 11.55 -25.88 0.36
C PRO A 225 10.17 -26.55 0.42
N ASP A 226 9.98 -27.45 1.39
CA ASP A 226 8.77 -28.28 1.52
C ASP A 226 7.47 -27.47 1.53
N PHE A 227 7.47 -26.28 2.14
CA PHE A 227 6.29 -25.42 2.16
C PHE A 227 5.88 -24.94 0.74
N ALA A 228 6.85 -24.68 -0.15
CA ALA A 228 6.58 -24.24 -1.52
C ALA A 228 6.03 -25.40 -2.36
N VAL A 229 6.51 -26.63 -2.10
CA VAL A 229 6.01 -27.85 -2.74
C VAL A 229 4.59 -28.17 -2.26
N ALA A 230 4.35 -28.12 -0.95
CA ALA A 230 3.03 -28.37 -0.36
C ALA A 230 1.94 -27.41 -0.85
N MET A 231 2.30 -26.16 -1.18
CA MET A 231 1.39 -25.17 -1.77
C MET A 231 1.27 -25.26 -3.30
N GLY A 232 1.94 -26.20 -3.96
CA GLY A 232 1.95 -26.31 -5.43
C GLY A 232 2.67 -25.14 -6.13
N HIS A 233 3.51 -24.40 -5.41
CA HIS A 233 4.19 -23.18 -5.88
C HIS A 233 5.69 -23.39 -6.12
N ALA A 234 6.14 -24.64 -6.30
CA ALA A 234 7.55 -24.97 -6.49
C ALA A 234 8.19 -24.23 -7.69
N GLU A 235 7.52 -24.21 -8.84
CA GLU A 235 8.01 -23.51 -10.05
C GLU A 235 8.04 -21.99 -9.88
N LYS A 236 7.04 -21.41 -9.20
CA LYS A 236 7.03 -20.00 -8.82
C LYS A 236 8.22 -19.65 -7.93
N TRP A 237 8.53 -20.51 -6.95
CA TRP A 237 9.67 -20.32 -6.06
C TRP A 237 10.99 -20.36 -6.82
N LYS A 238 11.16 -21.31 -7.75
CA LYS A 238 12.34 -21.40 -8.62
C LYS A 238 12.52 -20.15 -9.49
N LEU A 239 11.44 -19.70 -10.15
CA LEU A 239 11.40 -18.45 -10.92
C LEU A 239 11.87 -17.25 -10.08
N HIS A 240 11.39 -17.18 -8.84
CA HIS A 240 11.71 -16.09 -7.92
C HIS A 240 13.14 -16.16 -7.37
N ASN A 241 13.79 -17.33 -7.35
CA ASN A 241 15.16 -17.52 -6.86
C ASN A 241 16.21 -17.63 -7.97
N ASN A 242 15.87 -17.28 -9.22
CA ASN A 242 16.74 -17.41 -10.40
C ASN A 242 17.28 -18.83 -10.64
N CYS A 243 16.54 -19.84 -10.17
CA CYS A 243 16.78 -21.23 -10.50
C CYS A 243 15.92 -21.54 -11.74
N LYS A 244 16.52 -21.55 -12.92
CA LYS A 244 15.87 -22.01 -14.15
C LYS A 244 16.12 -23.48 -14.35
#